data_AF-A0A117MID5-F1
#
_entry.id   AF-A0A117MID5-F1
#
_cell.length_a   1.000
_cell.length_b   1.000
_cell.length_c   1.000
_cell.angle_alpha   90.00
_cell.angle_beta   90.00
_cell.angle_gamma   90.00
#
_symmetry.space_group_name_H-M   'P 1'
#
loop_
_entity.id
_entity.type
_entity.pdbx_description
1 polymer ?
#
loop_
_entity_poly.entity_id
_entity_poly.type
_entity_poly.pdbx_seq_one_letter_code
_entity_poly.pdbx_strand_id
1 'polypeptide(L)'
;MNYGYNLLKISDFIRDKYNLDVEKIPFDFDEIIASLAPRPFYSNSPVSDLNFSIEGVRKGFSHVREVYRFLDSEDHLRIVYPQASHDFPSDIREDAYRFIDKYLK
;
A
#
# COMPACT_ATOMS: atom_id res chain seq x y z
N MET A 1 28.82 4.50 -0.27
CA MET A 1 28.16 3.62 -1.25
C MET A 1 26.78 4.16 -1.50
N ASN A 2 26.53 4.62 -2.73
CA ASN A 2 25.33 5.37 -3.10
C ASN A 2 24.30 4.35 -3.60
N TYR A 3 23.29 4.02 -2.79
CA TYR A 3 22.18 3.16 -3.23
C TYR A 3 21.20 3.96 -4.08
N GLY A 4 21.63 4.33 -5.28
CA GLY A 4 20.80 4.99 -6.29
C GLY A 4 19.90 3.97 -6.98
N TYR A 5 18.83 3.54 -6.34
CA TYR A 5 17.78 2.80 -7.01
C TYR A 5 17.03 3.73 -7.97
N ASN A 6 17.11 3.41 -9.27
CA ASN A 6 16.21 3.60 -10.43
C ASN A 6 14.91 4.45 -10.37
N LEU A 7 14.73 5.40 -9.45
CA LEU A 7 13.56 6.30 -9.41
C LEU A 7 13.44 7.15 -10.68
N LEU A 8 14.56 7.39 -11.37
CA LEU A 8 14.61 8.14 -12.63
C LEU A 8 13.74 7.52 -13.73
N LYS A 9 13.67 6.19 -13.85
CA LYS A 9 13.02 5.55 -15.01
C LYS A 9 11.50 5.60 -14.99
N ILE A 10 10.87 5.50 -13.82
CA ILE A 10 9.40 5.62 -13.71
C ILE A 10 8.97 7.06 -13.96
N SER A 11 9.70 8.03 -13.40
CA SER A 11 9.40 9.44 -13.65
C SER A 11 9.56 9.80 -15.13
N ASP A 12 10.54 9.21 -15.81
CA ASP A 12 10.73 9.41 -17.26
C ASP A 12 9.59 8.79 -18.07
N PHE A 13 9.15 7.58 -17.73
CA PHE A 13 8.01 6.96 -18.39
C PHE A 13 6.71 7.75 -18.20
N ILE A 14 6.42 8.20 -16.96
CA ILE A 14 5.22 9.00 -16.67
C ILE A 14 5.31 10.36 -17.38
N ARG A 15 6.50 10.97 -17.43
CA ARG A 15 6.73 12.21 -18.19
C ARG A 15 6.45 12.00 -19.67
N ASP A 16 7.04 11.00 -20.30
CA ASP A 16 6.94 10.82 -21.74
C ASP A 16 5.54 10.39 -22.18
N LYS A 17 4.89 9.51 -21.41
CA LYS A 17 3.58 8.95 -21.78
C LYS A 17 2.41 9.80 -21.33
N TYR A 18 2.49 10.40 -20.14
CA TYR A 18 1.38 11.09 -19.50
C TYR A 18 1.68 12.57 -19.24
N ASN A 19 2.84 13.09 -19.64
CA ASN A 19 3.25 14.49 -19.42
C ASN A 19 3.20 14.92 -17.95
N LEU A 20 3.55 13.99 -17.04
CA LEU A 20 3.45 14.20 -15.58
C LEU A 20 2.04 14.56 -15.09
N ASP A 21 1.02 14.28 -15.90
CA ASP A 21 -0.38 14.52 -15.59
C ASP A 21 -0.99 13.26 -14.98
N VAL A 22 -1.20 13.29 -13.66
CA VAL A 22 -1.73 12.16 -12.89
C VAL A 22 -3.15 11.77 -13.33
N GLU A 23 -3.94 12.73 -13.80
CA GLU A 23 -5.33 12.51 -14.25
C GLU A 23 -5.38 11.70 -15.57
N LYS A 24 -4.25 11.59 -16.29
CA LYS A 24 -4.13 10.76 -17.49
C LYS A 24 -3.70 9.33 -17.19
N ILE A 25 -3.29 9.04 -15.97
CA ILE A 25 -2.94 7.68 -15.56
C ILE A 25 -4.26 6.94 -15.30
N PRO A 26 -4.53 5.82 -16.00
CA PRO A 26 -5.86 5.19 -15.98
C PRO A 26 -6.09 4.30 -14.74
N PHE A 27 -5.21 4.36 -13.74
CA PHE A 27 -5.35 3.65 -12.48
C PHE A 27 -4.53 4.31 -11.37
N ASP A 28 -4.81 3.95 -10.12
CA ASP A 28 -3.98 4.28 -8.95
C ASP A 28 -3.66 3.01 -8.10
N PHE A 29 -2.86 3.16 -7.03
CA PHE A 29 -2.37 2.05 -6.22
C PHE A 29 -3.48 1.30 -5.46
N ASP A 30 -4.56 1.97 -5.10
CA ASP A 30 -5.72 1.35 -4.47
C ASP A 30 -6.40 0.34 -5.39
N GLU A 31 -6.54 0.61 -6.68
CA GLU A 31 -7.06 -0.35 -7.65
C GLU A 31 -6.13 -1.56 -7.83
N ILE A 32 -4.81 -1.33 -7.82
CA ILE A 32 -3.83 -2.42 -7.84
C ILE A 32 -3.99 -3.30 -6.59
N ILE A 33 -4.11 -2.70 -5.39
CA ILE A 33 -4.28 -3.46 -4.15
C ILE A 33 -5.65 -4.16 -4.15
N ALA A 34 -6.71 -3.50 -4.61
CA ALA A 34 -8.05 -4.08 -4.70
C ALA A 34 -8.07 -5.30 -5.64
N SER A 35 -7.25 -5.33 -6.69
CA SER A 35 -7.08 -6.50 -7.57
C SER A 35 -6.49 -7.73 -6.86
N LEU A 36 -5.96 -7.56 -5.64
CA LEU A 36 -5.52 -8.68 -4.82
C LEU A 36 -6.69 -9.43 -4.19
N ALA A 37 -7.84 -8.78 -4.01
CA ALA A 37 -9.02 -9.40 -3.42
C ALA A 37 -9.44 -10.68 -4.19
N PRO A 38 -9.89 -11.75 -3.50
CA PRO A 38 -10.07 -11.85 -2.05
C PRO A 38 -8.81 -12.33 -1.31
N ARG A 39 -7.60 -12.27 -1.89
CA ARG A 39 -6.39 -12.75 -1.20
C ARG A 39 -6.05 -11.83 -0.01
N PRO A 40 -5.48 -12.38 1.08
CA PRO A 40 -5.07 -11.58 2.23
C PRO A 40 -4.07 -10.49 1.86
N PHE A 41 -4.29 -9.28 2.39
CA PHE A 41 -3.41 -8.12 2.23
C PHE A 41 -3.16 -7.45 3.59
N TYR A 42 -1.88 -7.18 3.86
CA TYR A 42 -1.42 -6.51 5.07
C TYR A 42 -0.63 -5.25 4.70
N SER A 43 -0.93 -4.12 5.32
CA SER A 43 -0.17 -2.88 5.18
C SER A 43 0.28 -2.32 6.53
N ASN A 44 1.58 -2.07 6.65
CA ASN A 44 2.17 -1.26 7.72
C ASN A 44 2.37 0.17 7.19
N SER A 45 1.65 1.14 7.77
CA SER A 45 1.65 2.52 7.29
C SER A 45 1.88 3.50 8.44
N PRO A 46 3.15 3.75 8.84
CA PRO A 46 3.47 4.59 9.98
C PRO A 46 2.93 6.01 9.88
N VAL A 47 2.51 6.58 11.01
CA VAL A 47 1.85 7.91 11.04
C VAL A 47 2.82 9.06 10.79
N SER A 48 4.08 8.91 11.21
CA SER A 48 5.12 9.96 11.10
C SER A 48 6.10 9.70 9.96
N ASP A 49 5.70 8.93 8.96
CA ASP A 49 6.51 8.69 7.76
C ASP A 49 6.60 9.97 6.92
N LEU A 50 7.82 10.46 6.68
CA LEU A 50 8.06 11.65 5.87
C LEU A 50 8.16 11.35 4.37
N ASN A 51 8.25 10.08 3.99
CA ASN A 51 8.31 9.64 2.60
C ASN A 51 6.92 9.42 2.00
N PHE A 52 5.94 9.03 2.81
CA PHE A 52 4.61 8.62 2.35
C PHE A 52 3.49 9.31 3.13
N SER A 53 2.45 9.77 2.43
CA SER A 53 1.31 10.44 3.06
C SER A 53 0.35 9.45 3.70
N ILE A 54 0.19 9.54 5.03
CA ILE A 54 -0.81 8.80 5.79
C ILE A 54 -2.25 9.10 5.33
N GLU A 55 -2.50 10.31 4.86
CA GLU A 55 -3.82 10.72 4.35
C GLU A 55 -4.11 10.04 3.01
N GLY A 56 -3.12 9.98 2.12
CA GLY A 56 -3.20 9.25 0.85
C GLY A 56 -3.47 7.77 1.09
N VAL A 57 -2.76 7.16 2.05
CA VAL A 57 -2.99 5.77 2.47
C VAL A 57 -4.42 5.56 2.97
N ARG A 58 -4.93 6.43 3.86
CA ARG A 58 -6.30 6.30 4.38
C ARG A 58 -7.34 6.43 3.29
N LYS A 59 -7.14 7.34 2.33
CA LYS A 59 -8.00 7.50 1.16
C LYS A 59 -8.00 6.23 0.31
N GLY A 60 -6.83 5.77 -0.13
CA GLY A 60 -6.72 4.55 -0.94
C GLY A 60 -7.28 3.32 -0.22
N PHE A 61 -7.05 3.19 1.09
CA PHE A 61 -7.59 2.10 1.89
C PHE A 61 -9.13 2.06 1.90
N SER A 62 -9.78 3.23 1.91
CA SER A 62 -11.25 3.28 1.85
C SER A 62 -11.79 2.66 0.55
N HIS A 63 -11.15 2.94 -0.60
CA HIS A 63 -11.52 2.35 -1.89
C HIS A 63 -11.21 0.84 -1.94
N VAL A 64 -10.03 0.41 -1.47
CA VAL A 64 -9.68 -1.03 -1.38
C VAL A 64 -10.71 -1.80 -0.56
N ARG A 65 -11.12 -1.23 0.58
CA ARG A 65 -12.08 -1.86 1.50
C ARG A 65 -13.44 -2.12 0.84
N GLU A 66 -13.89 -1.24 -0.06
CA GLU A 66 -15.15 -1.43 -0.78
C GLU A 66 -15.13 -2.70 -1.63
N VAL A 67 -14.03 -2.97 -2.33
CA VAL A 67 -13.87 -4.18 -3.16
C VAL A 67 -13.77 -5.44 -2.31
N TYR A 68 -12.97 -5.42 -1.24
CA TYR A 68 -12.88 -6.56 -0.31
C TYR A 68 -14.22 -6.88 0.35
N ARG A 69 -15.00 -5.84 0.73
CA ARG A 69 -16.36 -6.00 1.27
C ARG A 69 -17.32 -6.57 0.24
N PHE A 70 -17.28 -6.08 -1.00
CA PHE A 70 -18.12 -6.59 -2.08
C PHE A 70 -17.92 -8.09 -2.33
N LEU A 71 -16.71 -8.60 -2.12
CA LEU A 71 -16.37 -10.01 -2.24
C LEU A 71 -16.46 -10.80 -0.92
N ASP A 72 -17.14 -10.26 0.11
CA ASP A 72 -17.31 -10.87 1.44
C ASP A 72 -15.98 -11.30 2.10
N SER A 73 -14.89 -10.55 1.85
CA SER A 73 -13.52 -10.87 2.27
C SER A 73 -12.87 -9.75 3.08
N GLU A 74 -13.64 -8.85 3.67
CA GLU A 74 -13.12 -7.69 4.40
C GLU A 74 -12.15 -8.07 5.54
N ASP A 75 -12.29 -9.25 6.14
CA ASP A 75 -11.38 -9.77 7.18
C ASP A 75 -10.01 -10.23 6.64
N HIS A 76 -9.87 -10.39 5.32
CA HIS A 76 -8.61 -10.62 4.63
C HIS A 76 -7.82 -9.32 4.42
N LEU A 77 -8.39 -8.16 4.76
CA LEU A 77 -7.74 -6.87 4.61
C LEU A 77 -7.32 -6.31 5.99
N ARG A 78 -6.01 -6.09 6.19
CA ARG A 78 -5.46 -5.51 7.43
C ARG A 78 -4.54 -4.35 7.13
N ILE A 79 -4.82 -3.19 7.74
CA ILE A 79 -3.92 -2.04 7.75
C ILE A 79 -3.66 -1.60 9.19
N VAL A 80 -2.40 -1.28 9.47
CA VAL A 80 -1.97 -0.78 10.78
C VAL A 80 -1.23 0.54 10.61
N TYR A 81 -1.37 1.41 11.61
CA TYR A 81 -0.83 2.77 11.59
C TYR A 81 0.03 3.03 12.83
N PRO A 82 1.24 2.46 12.93
CA PRO A 82 2.06 2.63 14.13
C PRO A 82 2.51 4.07 14.32
N GLN A 83 2.74 4.44 15.58
CA GLN A 83 3.41 5.68 15.95
C GLN A 83 4.91 5.54 15.73
N ALA A 84 5.32 5.60 14.47
CA ALA A 84 6.71 5.48 14.04
C ALA A 84 6.95 6.38 12.81
N SER A 85 8.23 6.63 12.53
CA SER A 85 8.70 7.25 11.28
C SER A 85 8.67 6.21 10.14
N HIS A 86 9.51 6.35 9.12
CA HIS A 86 9.68 5.35 8.06
C HIS A 86 10.35 4.05 8.59
N ASP A 87 9.59 3.25 9.34
CA ASP A 87 10.08 2.04 10.02
C ASP A 87 9.00 0.93 10.08
N PHE A 88 9.44 -0.29 10.40
CA PHE A 88 8.61 -1.45 10.65
C PHE A 88 8.91 -2.01 12.06
N PRO A 89 8.27 -1.45 13.11
CA PRO A 89 8.50 -1.81 14.50
C PRO A 89 8.31 -3.32 14.76
N SER A 90 9.05 -3.86 15.72
CA SER A 90 9.06 -5.31 15.99
C SER A 90 7.70 -5.89 16.33
N ASP A 91 6.89 -5.19 17.13
CA ASP A 91 5.53 -5.62 17.51
C ASP A 91 4.58 -5.69 16.30
N ILE A 92 4.68 -4.70 15.40
CA ILE A 92 3.94 -4.66 14.13
C ILE A 92 4.43 -5.76 13.18
N ARG A 93 5.74 -6.05 13.19
CA ARG A 93 6.32 -7.14 12.40
C ARG A 93 5.81 -8.50 12.85
N GLU A 94 5.79 -8.74 14.15
CA GLU A 94 5.20 -9.96 14.74
C GLU A 94 3.69 -10.07 14.44
N ASP A 95 2.97 -8.95 14.40
CA ASP A 95 1.57 -8.92 13.97
C ASP A 95 1.39 -9.34 12.50
N ALA A 96 2.26 -8.87 11.61
CA ALA A 96 2.27 -9.29 10.21
C ALA A 96 2.58 -10.79 10.05
N TYR A 97 3.52 -11.34 10.84
CA TYR A 97 3.81 -12.78 10.82
C TYR A 97 2.61 -13.61 11.25
N ARG A 98 1.92 -13.22 12.32
CA ARG A 98 0.67 -13.90 12.73
C ARG A 98 -0.43 -13.80 11.67
N PHE A 99 -0.51 -12.67 10.98
CA PHE A 99 -1.45 -12.50 9.87
C PHE A 99 -1.13 -13.45 8.71
N ILE A 100 0.14 -13.57 8.32
CA ILE A 100 0.57 -14.48 7.27
C ILE A 100 0.30 -15.95 7.67
N ASP A 101 0.66 -16.34 8.89
CA ASP A 101 0.47 -17.70 9.43
C ASP A 101 -1.01 -18.13 9.47
N LYS A 102 -1.93 -17.17 9.68
CA LYS A 102 -3.38 -17.41 9.60
C LYS A 102 -3.81 -17.93 8.23
N TYR A 103 -3.18 -17.48 7.14
CA TYR A 103 -3.66 -17.68 5.78
C TYR A 103 -2.78 -18.55 4.87
N LEU A 104 -1.49 -18.74 5.17
CA LEU A 104 -0.55 -19.53 4.36
C LEU A 104 -0.26 -20.92 4.92
N LYS A 105 -1.30 -21.64 5.35
CA LYS A 105 -1.17 -23.04 5.80
C LYS A 105 -0.94 -24.02 4.66
#